data_AF-A0A0U3AFL3-F1
#
_entry.id   AF-A0A0U3AFL3-F1
#
_cell.length_a   1.000
_cell.length_b   1.000
_cell.length_c   1.000
_cell.angle_alpha   90.00
_cell.angle_beta   90.00
_cell.angle_gamma   90.00
#
_symmetry.space_group_name_H-M   'P 1'
#
loop_
_entity.id
_entity.type
_entity.pdbx_description
1 polymer ?
#
loop_
_entity_poly.entity_id
_entity_poly.type
_entity_poly.pdbx_seq_one_letter_code
_entity_poly.pdbx_strand_id
1 'polypeptide(L)'
;MEASWQTMAQDLPVDPDTLREQVRDKYRELALDPSASFHFHTGRGLASRLGYQADAVNTRPDRAVESFAGVANPFSLRLLAPGEKVVDIGSGGGFDCFIAA
;
A
#
# COMPACT_ATOMS: atom_id res chain seq x y z
N MET A 1 -16.66 19.73 -27.23
CA MET A 1 -15.30 19.20 -27.04
C MET A 1 -15.43 17.95 -26.17
N GLU A 2 -15.83 16.84 -26.76
CA GLU A 2 -15.94 15.56 -26.04
C GLU A 2 -14.55 14.94 -25.93
N ALA A 3 -14.16 14.60 -24.72
CA ALA A 3 -12.85 14.07 -24.44
C ALA A 3 -12.71 12.64 -24.99
N SER A 4 -11.72 12.47 -25.87
CA SER A 4 -11.26 11.21 -26.45
C SER A 4 -10.55 10.32 -25.42
N TRP A 5 -11.30 9.81 -24.42
CA TRP A 5 -10.81 8.75 -23.53
C TRP A 5 -11.34 7.36 -23.92
N GLN A 6 -12.35 7.28 -24.79
CA GLN A 6 -12.93 6.01 -25.24
C GLN A 6 -12.01 5.22 -26.18
N THR A 7 -11.12 5.89 -26.91
CA THR A 7 -10.29 5.26 -27.94
C THR A 7 -9.08 4.48 -27.40
N MET A 8 -8.67 4.69 -26.14
CA MET A 8 -7.46 4.05 -25.58
C MET A 8 -7.68 2.64 -25.02
N ALA A 9 -8.93 2.24 -24.75
CA ALA A 9 -9.22 0.95 -24.12
C ALA A 9 -9.16 -0.25 -25.10
N GLN A 10 -9.18 -0.01 -26.40
CA GLN A 10 -9.43 -1.06 -27.41
C GLN A 10 -8.19 -1.86 -27.83
N ASP A 11 -6.99 -1.51 -27.34
CA ASP A 11 -5.72 -2.12 -27.76
C ASP A 11 -4.82 -2.57 -26.58
N LEU A 12 -5.42 -2.74 -25.39
CA LEU A 12 -4.67 -3.17 -24.21
C LEU A 12 -4.47 -4.70 -24.22
N PRO A 13 -3.28 -5.20 -23.83
CA PRO A 13 -2.97 -6.63 -23.85
C PRO A 13 -3.75 -7.44 -22.80
N VAL A 14 -4.42 -6.76 -21.87
CA VAL A 14 -5.27 -7.33 -20.82
C VAL A 14 -6.48 -6.45 -20.60
N ASP A 15 -7.59 -7.05 -20.20
CA ASP A 15 -8.80 -6.32 -19.82
C ASP A 15 -8.56 -5.53 -18.51
N PRO A 16 -8.70 -4.19 -18.51
CA PRO A 16 -8.36 -3.36 -17.36
C PRO A 16 -9.22 -3.61 -16.13
N ASP A 17 -10.50 -3.93 -16.33
CA ASP A 17 -11.44 -4.15 -15.22
C ASP A 17 -11.15 -5.48 -14.55
N THR A 18 -10.95 -6.54 -15.34
CA THR A 18 -10.48 -7.84 -14.86
C THR A 18 -9.14 -7.72 -14.12
N LEU A 19 -8.17 -6.98 -14.68
CA LEU A 19 -6.88 -6.76 -14.01
C LEU A 19 -7.06 -6.05 -12.66
N ARG A 20 -7.91 -5.02 -12.61
CA ARG A 20 -8.17 -4.26 -11.38
C ARG A 20 -8.81 -5.14 -10.31
N GLU A 21 -9.73 -6.02 -10.68
CA GLU A 21 -10.33 -7.00 -9.76
C GLU A 21 -9.29 -7.98 -9.23
N GLN A 22 -8.48 -8.57 -10.11
CA GLN A 22 -7.42 -9.50 -9.70
C GLN A 22 -6.39 -8.85 -8.77
N VAL A 23 -5.99 -7.60 -9.03
CA VAL A 23 -5.12 -6.85 -8.12
C VAL A 23 -5.81 -6.65 -6.77
N ARG A 24 -7.08 -6.20 -6.75
CA ARG A 24 -7.83 -6.01 -5.50
C ARG A 24 -7.93 -7.29 -4.69
N ASP A 25 -8.19 -8.43 -5.34
CA ASP A 25 -8.29 -9.71 -4.67
C ASP A 25 -6.95 -10.16 -4.10
N LYS A 26 -5.83 -9.92 -4.82
CA LYS A 26 -4.49 -10.22 -4.30
C LYS A 26 -4.16 -9.41 -3.04
N TYR A 27 -4.46 -8.11 -3.02
CA TYR A 27 -4.25 -7.29 -1.83
C TYR A 27 -5.24 -7.64 -0.70
N ARG A 28 -6.45 -8.12 -1.03
CA ARG A 28 -7.40 -8.65 -0.05
C ARG A 28 -6.86 -9.92 0.61
N GLU A 29 -6.33 -10.85 -0.16
CA GLU A 29 -5.70 -12.07 0.36
C GLU A 29 -4.60 -11.71 1.35
N LEU A 30 -3.71 -10.78 0.99
CA LEU A 30 -2.66 -10.29 1.88
C LEU A 30 -3.20 -9.69 3.18
N ALA A 31 -4.26 -8.88 3.11
CA ALA A 31 -4.85 -8.28 4.30
C ALA A 31 -5.52 -9.31 5.23
N LEU A 32 -6.03 -10.40 4.67
CA LEU A 32 -6.66 -11.49 5.41
C LEU A 32 -5.64 -12.46 6.01
N ASP A 33 -4.62 -12.82 5.23
CA ASP A 33 -3.53 -13.71 5.63
C ASP A 33 -2.16 -13.17 5.18
N PRO A 34 -1.51 -12.35 6.03
CA PRO A 34 -0.18 -11.83 5.74
C PRO A 34 0.92 -12.89 5.70
N SER A 35 0.64 -14.11 6.19
CA SER A 35 1.60 -15.21 6.23
C SER A 35 1.63 -16.06 4.95
N ALA A 36 0.66 -15.84 4.05
CA ALA A 36 0.64 -16.49 2.75
C ALA A 36 1.83 -16.08 1.88
N SER A 37 2.08 -16.88 0.84
CA SER A 37 3.17 -16.61 -0.10
C SER A 37 2.71 -15.62 -1.18
N PHE A 38 3.46 -14.53 -1.34
CA PHE A 38 3.25 -13.52 -2.36
C PHE A 38 4.51 -13.35 -3.21
N HIS A 39 4.34 -12.99 -4.48
CA HIS A 39 5.46 -12.74 -5.40
C HIS A 39 6.11 -11.37 -5.21
N PHE A 40 5.70 -10.62 -4.18
CA PHE A 40 6.21 -9.30 -3.83
C PHE A 40 6.60 -9.26 -2.35
N HIS A 41 7.43 -8.29 -1.99
CA HIS A 41 7.84 -8.10 -0.60
C HIS A 41 6.70 -7.51 0.21
N THR A 42 6.60 -7.94 1.46
CA THR A 42 5.59 -7.47 2.40
C THR A 42 6.22 -7.20 3.78
N GLY A 43 5.43 -6.61 4.66
CA GLY A 43 5.73 -6.63 6.08
C GLY A 43 6.94 -5.83 6.51
N ARG A 44 7.51 -6.23 7.66
CA ARG A 44 8.72 -5.61 8.23
C ARG A 44 9.90 -5.66 7.26
N GLY A 45 10.00 -6.74 6.48
CA GLY A 45 11.03 -6.90 5.46
C GLY A 45 10.94 -5.83 4.38
N LEU A 46 9.73 -5.57 3.88
CA LEU A 46 9.50 -4.46 2.93
C LEU A 46 9.72 -3.09 3.59
N ALA A 47 9.18 -2.86 4.80
CA ALA A 47 9.31 -1.59 5.49
C ALA A 47 10.79 -1.20 5.71
N SER A 48 11.64 -2.16 6.07
CA SER A 48 13.10 -1.96 6.18
C SER A 48 13.74 -1.58 4.84
N ARG A 49 13.36 -2.25 3.74
CA ARG A 49 13.85 -1.92 2.39
C ARG A 49 13.45 -0.51 1.94
N LEU A 50 12.29 -0.02 2.40
CA LEU A 50 11.80 1.33 2.12
C LEU A 50 12.34 2.38 3.11
N GLY A 51 13.20 1.99 4.06
CA GLY A 51 13.85 2.91 4.98
C GLY A 51 12.97 3.40 6.13
N TYR A 52 11.92 2.66 6.50
CA TYR A 52 11.20 2.94 7.75
C TYR A 52 12.10 2.60 8.95
N GLN A 53 12.02 3.43 10.00
CA GLN A 53 12.78 3.20 11.22
C GLN A 53 12.21 2.01 11.99
N ALA A 54 13.09 1.11 12.44
CA ALA A 54 12.67 -0.15 13.05
C ALA A 54 11.88 0.06 14.35
N ASP A 55 12.20 1.08 15.14
CA ASP A 55 11.49 1.46 16.36
C ASP A 55 10.06 1.94 16.08
N ALA A 56 9.88 2.75 15.02
CA ALA A 56 8.56 3.18 14.57
C ALA A 56 7.70 1.99 14.14
N VAL A 57 8.28 1.00 13.46
CA VAL A 57 7.56 -0.19 12.93
C VAL A 57 7.32 -1.26 13.99
N ASN A 58 8.29 -1.51 14.89
CA ASN A 58 8.22 -2.57 15.92
C ASN A 58 7.18 -2.31 17.01
N THR A 59 6.70 -1.08 17.13
CA THR A 59 5.67 -0.70 18.11
C THR A 59 4.25 -0.78 17.55
N ARG A 60 4.06 -1.09 16.26
CA ARG A 60 2.75 -1.11 15.59
C ARG A 60 2.12 -2.52 15.63
N PRO A 61 0.79 -2.63 15.45
CA PRO A 61 0.12 -3.92 15.39
C PRO A 61 0.67 -4.80 14.27
N ASP A 62 1.07 -6.04 14.59
CA ASP A 62 1.67 -6.96 13.61
C ASP A 62 0.80 -7.15 12.37
N ARG A 63 -0.53 -7.24 12.52
CA ARG A 63 -1.42 -7.40 11.37
C ARG A 63 -1.32 -6.23 10.38
N ALA A 64 -1.20 -5.00 10.87
CA ALA A 64 -1.06 -3.82 10.01
C ALA A 64 0.33 -3.76 9.36
N VAL A 65 1.36 -4.16 10.11
CA VAL A 65 2.73 -4.20 9.60
C VAL A 65 2.88 -5.30 8.56
N GLU A 66 2.57 -6.56 8.88
CA GLU A 66 2.83 -7.70 8.01
C GLU A 66 1.98 -7.71 6.73
N SER A 67 0.81 -7.06 6.74
CA SER A 67 0.00 -6.84 5.53
C SER A 67 0.46 -5.66 4.66
N PHE A 68 1.51 -4.94 5.06
CA PHE A 68 2.04 -3.84 4.28
C PHE A 68 2.65 -4.33 2.97
N ALA A 69 2.19 -3.74 1.86
CA ALA A 69 2.70 -3.97 0.50
C ALA A 69 2.81 -2.64 -0.27
N GLY A 70 3.25 -1.58 0.41
CA GLY A 70 3.47 -0.27 -0.19
C GLY A 70 4.73 -0.21 -1.05
N VAL A 71 4.89 0.91 -1.77
CA VAL A 71 6.00 1.10 -2.72
C VAL A 71 7.02 2.16 -2.28
N ALA A 72 6.70 2.96 -1.26
CA ALA A 72 7.52 4.07 -0.80
C ALA A 72 7.31 4.35 0.69
N ASN A 73 8.19 5.17 1.26
CA ASN A 73 8.07 5.73 2.60
C ASN A 73 7.78 7.23 2.53
N PRO A 74 6.53 7.70 2.74
CA PRO A 74 6.20 9.13 2.64
C PRO A 74 6.88 9.97 3.74
N PHE A 75 7.20 9.38 4.89
CA PHE A 75 7.84 10.06 6.02
C PHE A 75 9.33 10.35 5.78
N SER A 76 9.93 9.78 4.72
CA SER A 76 11.28 10.12 4.30
C SER A 76 11.41 11.55 3.76
N LEU A 77 10.30 12.14 3.28
CA LEU A 77 10.28 13.50 2.75
C LEU A 77 10.21 14.54 3.87
N ARG A 78 9.45 14.24 4.93
CA ARG A 78 9.27 15.10 6.10
C ARG A 78 8.61 14.31 7.22
N LEU A 79 9.04 14.55 8.46
CA LEU A 79 8.32 14.09 9.65
C LEU A 79 7.08 14.97 9.90
N LEU A 80 5.99 14.33 10.31
CA LEU A 80 4.78 15.03 10.73
C LEU A 80 5.01 15.76 12.06
N ALA A 81 4.36 16.91 12.21
CA ALA A 81 4.34 17.62 13.49
C ALA A 81 3.10 17.24 14.31
N PRO A 82 3.18 17.24 15.65
CA PRO A 82 2.02 17.00 16.50
C PRO A 82 0.85 17.95 16.16
N GLY A 83 -0.35 17.38 16.00
CA GLY A 83 -1.56 18.13 15.67
C GLY A 83 -1.83 18.34 14.18
N GLU A 84 -0.92 17.90 13.29
CA GLU A 84 -1.21 17.84 11.85
C GLU A 84 -2.34 16.84 11.57
N LYS A 85 -3.16 17.14 10.55
CA LYS A 85 -4.25 16.27 10.08
C LYS A 85 -3.84 15.65 8.76
N VAL A 86 -3.85 14.33 8.69
CA VAL A 86 -3.39 13.56 7.53
C VAL A 86 -4.52 12.68 7.02
N VAL A 87 -4.59 12.51 5.69
CA VAL A 87 -5.45 11.53 5.03
C VAL A 87 -4.54 10.58 4.25
N ASP A 88 -4.66 9.29 4.56
CA ASP A 88 -3.95 8.21 3.87
C ASP A 88 -4.88 7.62 2.79
N ILE A 89 -4.59 7.93 1.51
CA ILE A 89 -5.37 7.47 0.38
C ILE A 89 -4.81 6.13 -0.09
N GLY A 90 -5.58 5.07 0.11
CA GLY A 90 -5.12 3.71 -0.16
C GLY A 90 -4.42 3.07 1.03
N SER A 91 -4.88 3.38 2.25
CA SER A 91 -4.25 2.97 3.51
C SER A 91 -4.04 1.47 3.69
N GLY A 92 -4.75 0.63 2.93
CA GLY A 92 -4.69 -0.83 3.06
C GLY A 92 -4.98 -1.27 4.50
N GLY A 93 -4.08 -2.05 5.09
CA GLY A 93 -4.13 -2.46 6.50
C GLY A 93 -3.89 -1.34 7.53
N GLY A 94 -3.64 -0.11 7.08
CA GLY A 94 -3.46 1.08 7.91
C GLY A 94 -2.03 1.34 8.37
N PHE A 95 -1.03 0.71 7.77
CA PHE A 95 0.37 0.83 8.20
C PHE A 95 0.83 2.29 8.30
N ASP A 96 0.67 3.08 7.23
CA ASP A 96 1.09 4.48 7.23
C ASP A 96 0.23 5.34 8.16
N CYS A 97 -1.08 5.08 8.30
CA CYS A 97 -1.91 5.68 9.35
C CYS A 97 -1.35 5.45 10.75
N PHE A 98 -0.90 4.22 11.07
CA PHE A 98 -0.32 3.92 12.37
C PHE A 98 1.04 4.59 12.58
N ILE A 99 1.83 4.76 11.52
CA ILE A 99 3.10 5.52 11.61
C ILE A 99 2.84 7.02 11.78
N ALA A 100 1.77 7.54 11.17
CA ALA A 100 1.39 8.93 11.26
C ALA A 100 0.76 9.35 12.60
N ALA A 101 0.25 8.37 13.39
CA ALA A 101 -0.50 8.58 14.62
C ALA A 101 0.37 8.68 15.89
#